data_AF-A0A353GWG4-F1
#
_entry.id   AF-A0A353GWG4-F1
#
_cell.length_a   1.000
_cell.length_b   1.000
_cell.length_c   1.000
_cell.angle_alpha   90.00
_cell.angle_beta   90.00
_cell.angle_gamma   90.00
#
_symmetry.space_group_name_H-M   'P 1'
#
loop_
_entity.id
_entity.type
_entity.pdbx_description
1 polymer ?
#
loop_
_entity_poly.entity_id
_entity_poly.type
_entity_poly.pdbx_seq_one_letter_code
_entity_poly.pdbx_strand_id
1 'polypeptide(L)'
;MPSAIIAMLGRFIFAPNFGIIASLSAKLNWVWLAKIDFLGDPKLAFWSVFTVATWAYSGFNIIYLMANIEQIPMELREASQLDGANRWQYARHIVLPMIAYPLRICAILCIVGSLKIFDLPYLLTTGGPGYATTTLGIIIYQEGFRNWQYGKAAAVGVVIFLLSLTFTITQFAWQRKEGDI
;
A
#
# COMPACT_ATOMS: atom_id res chain seq x y z
N MET A 1 -2.91 9.36 -10.03
CA MET A 1 -4.33 9.76 -10.19
C MET A 1 -4.80 10.40 -8.88
N PRO A 2 -5.70 11.40 -8.91
CA PRO A 2 -6.29 11.94 -7.68
C PRO A 2 -6.98 10.84 -6.87
N SER A 3 -6.74 10.81 -5.56
CA SER A 3 -7.31 9.77 -4.66
C SER A 3 -8.83 9.78 -4.60
N ALA A 4 -9.46 10.92 -4.87
CA ALA A 4 -10.92 11.03 -5.05
C ALA A 4 -11.45 10.13 -6.16
N ILE A 5 -10.78 10.08 -7.32
CA ILE A 5 -11.20 9.25 -8.45
C ILE A 5 -10.99 7.78 -8.12
N ILE A 6 -9.85 7.44 -7.49
CA ILE A 6 -9.55 6.08 -7.04
C ILE A 6 -10.61 5.59 -6.05
N ALA A 7 -10.99 6.42 -5.08
CA ALA A 7 -12.03 6.08 -4.12
C ALA A 7 -13.40 5.91 -4.78
N MET A 8 -13.73 6.77 -5.75
CA MET A 8 -14.96 6.63 -6.53
C MET A 8 -15.01 5.30 -7.30
N LEU A 9 -13.90 4.93 -7.95
CA LEU A 9 -13.76 3.64 -8.62
C LEU A 9 -13.85 2.47 -7.63
N GLY A 10 -13.18 2.56 -6.48
CA GLY A 10 -13.25 1.54 -5.42
C GLY A 10 -14.67 1.34 -4.91
N ARG A 11 -15.40 2.44 -4.62
CA ARG A 11 -16.83 2.38 -4.24
C ARG A 11 -17.68 1.74 -5.33
N PHE A 12 -17.42 2.05 -6.60
CA PHE A 12 -18.14 1.43 -7.72
C PHE A 12 -17.82 -0.07 -7.84
N ILE A 13 -16.57 -0.48 -7.65
CA ILE A 13 -16.17 -1.90 -7.71
C ILE A 13 -16.87 -2.71 -6.61
N PHE A 14 -16.85 -2.20 -5.37
CA PHE A 14 -17.36 -2.89 -4.18
C PHE A 14 -18.83 -2.61 -3.86
N ALA A 15 -19.55 -1.85 -4.68
CA ALA A 15 -20.96 -1.55 -4.44
C ALA A 15 -21.79 -2.87 -4.39
N PRO A 16 -22.52 -3.15 -3.29
CA PRO A 16 -23.16 -4.45 -3.08
C PRO A 16 -24.20 -4.85 -4.13
N ASN A 17 -24.94 -3.87 -4.68
CA ASN A 17 -26.11 -4.15 -5.54
C ASN A 17 -25.87 -3.90 -7.03
N PHE A 18 -24.99 -2.96 -7.37
CA PHE A 18 -24.76 -2.52 -8.76
C PHE A 18 -23.27 -2.42 -9.12
N GLY A 19 -22.39 -2.84 -8.23
CA GLY A 19 -20.96 -2.78 -8.46
C GLY A 19 -20.47 -3.82 -9.46
N ILE A 20 -19.20 -3.70 -9.85
CA ILE A 20 -18.58 -4.63 -10.81
C ILE A 20 -18.59 -6.07 -10.24
N ILE A 21 -18.22 -6.23 -8.97
CA ILE A 21 -18.17 -7.55 -8.33
C ILE A 21 -19.58 -8.16 -8.26
N ALA A 22 -20.57 -7.37 -7.83
CA ALA A 22 -21.96 -7.79 -7.77
C ALA A 22 -22.49 -8.20 -9.16
N SER A 23 -22.27 -7.37 -10.18
CA SER A 23 -22.72 -7.63 -11.56
C SER A 23 -22.07 -8.86 -12.17
N LEU A 24 -20.76 -9.05 -11.95
CA LEU A 24 -20.04 -10.22 -12.43
C LEU A 24 -20.49 -11.50 -11.71
N SER A 25 -20.72 -11.41 -10.40
CA SER A 25 -21.22 -12.54 -9.60
C SER A 25 -22.62 -12.98 -10.03
N ALA A 26 -23.50 -12.04 -10.39
CA ALA A 26 -24.82 -12.34 -10.92
C ALA A 26 -24.73 -13.04 -12.29
N LYS A 27 -23.84 -12.56 -13.18
CA LYS A 27 -23.64 -13.16 -14.51
C LYS A 27 -23.07 -14.59 -14.45
N LEU A 28 -22.22 -14.87 -13.47
CA LEU A 28 -21.58 -16.17 -13.28
C LEU A 28 -22.36 -17.10 -12.31
N ASN A 29 -23.54 -16.69 -11.83
CA ASN A 29 -24.34 -17.40 -10.82
C ASN A 29 -23.60 -17.68 -9.50
N TRP A 30 -22.65 -16.82 -9.11
CA TRP A 30 -21.94 -16.89 -7.82
C TRP A 30 -22.71 -16.17 -6.72
N VAL A 31 -23.82 -16.78 -6.28
CA VAL A 31 -24.75 -16.23 -5.28
C VAL A 31 -24.08 -15.89 -3.94
N TRP A 32 -23.02 -16.61 -3.58
CA TRP A 32 -22.27 -16.35 -2.35
C TRP A 32 -21.50 -15.02 -2.39
N LEU A 33 -20.93 -14.67 -3.56
CA LEU A 33 -20.11 -13.47 -3.74
C LEU A 33 -20.99 -12.21 -3.84
N ALA A 34 -22.19 -12.34 -4.41
CA ALA A 34 -23.17 -11.26 -4.52
C ALA A 34 -23.67 -10.73 -3.16
N LYS A 35 -23.61 -11.56 -2.11
CA LYS A 35 -24.12 -11.21 -0.77
C LYS A 35 -23.08 -10.55 0.14
N ILE A 36 -21.82 -10.46 -0.29
CA ILE A 36 -20.73 -9.94 0.52
C ILE A 36 -20.69 -8.42 0.42
N ASP A 37 -20.89 -7.75 1.56
CA ASP A 37 -20.65 -6.31 1.67
C ASP A 37 -19.18 -6.05 2.06
N PHE A 38 -18.34 -5.84 1.05
CA PHE A 38 -16.91 -5.65 1.20
C PHE A 38 -16.53 -4.39 1.98
N LEU A 39 -17.37 -3.35 1.97
CA LEU A 39 -17.11 -2.08 2.67
C LEU A 39 -17.91 -1.98 3.98
N GLY A 40 -19.03 -2.71 4.10
CA GLY A 40 -19.90 -2.73 5.28
C GLY A 40 -19.57 -3.81 6.31
N ASP A 41 -18.83 -4.86 5.97
CA ASP A 41 -18.36 -5.87 6.95
C ASP A 41 -17.04 -5.42 7.61
N PRO A 42 -16.97 -5.27 8.95
CA PRO A 42 -15.75 -4.89 9.67
C PRO A 42 -14.55 -5.81 9.42
N LYS A 43 -14.78 -7.08 9.10
CA LYS A 43 -13.71 -8.05 8.81
C LYS A 43 -13.12 -7.85 7.42
N LEU A 44 -13.90 -7.30 6.49
CA LEU A 44 -13.53 -7.16 5.07
C LEU A 44 -13.14 -5.73 4.70
N ALA A 45 -13.73 -4.73 5.34
CA ALA A 45 -13.52 -3.32 5.02
C ALA A 45 -12.04 -2.93 4.98
N PHE A 46 -11.25 -3.39 5.95
CA PHE A 46 -9.80 -3.17 5.97
C PHE A 46 -9.12 -3.76 4.72
N TRP A 47 -9.42 -5.01 4.39
CA TRP A 47 -8.82 -5.69 3.23
C TRP A 47 -9.24 -5.06 1.91
N SER A 48 -10.51 -4.65 1.79
CA SER A 48 -11.03 -3.96 0.61
C SER A 48 -10.30 -2.63 0.38
N VAL A 49 -10.16 -1.82 1.44
CA VAL A 49 -9.40 -0.56 1.38
C VAL A 49 -7.92 -0.83 1.06
N PHE A 50 -7.32 -1.83 1.70
CA PHE A 50 -5.92 -2.24 1.47
C PHE A 50 -5.65 -2.65 0.02
N THR A 51 -6.55 -3.42 -0.59
CA THR A 51 -6.43 -3.84 -2.00
C THR A 51 -6.49 -2.63 -2.94
N VAL A 52 -7.43 -1.70 -2.72
CA VAL A 52 -7.52 -0.47 -3.54
C VAL A 52 -6.27 0.39 -3.35
N ALA A 53 -5.79 0.54 -2.12
CA ALA A 53 -4.59 1.31 -1.81
C ALA A 53 -3.37 0.71 -2.50
N THR A 54 -3.17 -0.60 -2.38
CA THR A 54 -2.03 -1.30 -2.99
C THR A 54 -2.06 -1.14 -4.51
N TRP A 55 -3.22 -1.32 -5.14
CA TRP A 55 -3.37 -1.08 -6.57
C TRP A 55 -3.02 0.36 -6.94
N ALA A 56 -3.61 1.34 -6.26
CA ALA A 56 -3.47 2.76 -6.56
C ALA A 56 -2.04 3.29 -6.40
N TYR A 57 -1.31 2.81 -5.39
CA TYR A 57 0.03 3.30 -5.05
C TYR A 57 1.16 2.38 -5.56
N SER A 58 0.85 1.23 -6.17
CA SER A 58 1.86 0.32 -6.73
C SER A 58 2.59 0.88 -7.95
N GLY A 59 1.92 1.71 -8.77
CA GLY A 59 2.43 2.13 -10.08
C GLY A 59 3.81 2.78 -10.05
N PHE A 60 4.04 3.71 -9.11
CA PHE A 60 5.36 4.35 -8.94
C PHE A 60 6.44 3.32 -8.55
N ASN A 61 6.14 2.45 -7.59
CA ASN A 61 7.09 1.45 -7.10
C ASN A 61 7.48 0.46 -8.20
N ILE A 62 6.52 0.04 -9.05
CA ILE A 62 6.78 -0.86 -10.18
C ILE A 62 7.76 -0.22 -11.16
N ILE A 63 7.50 1.02 -11.59
CA ILE A 63 8.35 1.73 -12.55
C ILE A 63 9.74 1.95 -11.96
N TYR A 64 9.80 2.38 -10.70
CA TYR A 64 11.07 2.61 -10.01
C TYR A 64 11.91 1.33 -9.91
N LEU A 65 11.31 0.21 -9.50
CA LEU A 65 12.03 -1.06 -9.40
C LEU A 65 12.42 -1.58 -10.78
N MET A 66 11.56 -1.44 -11.79
CA MET A 66 11.87 -1.83 -13.17
C MET A 66 13.08 -1.08 -13.71
N ALA A 67 13.15 0.24 -13.52
CA ALA A 67 14.30 1.05 -13.94
C ALA A 67 15.62 0.66 -13.22
N ASN A 68 15.55 0.09 -12.01
CA ASN A 68 16.73 -0.42 -11.31
C ASN A 68 17.09 -1.84 -11.76
N ILE A 69 16.10 -2.68 -12.09
CA ILE A 69 16.34 -4.02 -12.65
C ILE A 69 16.98 -3.93 -14.03
N GLU A 70 16.58 -2.95 -14.85
CA GLU A 70 17.15 -2.74 -16.20
C GLU A 70 18.64 -2.35 -16.18
N GLN A 71 19.16 -1.85 -15.06
CA GLN A 71 20.59 -1.54 -14.91
C GLN A 71 21.45 -2.79 -14.66
N ILE A 72 20.84 -3.95 -14.42
CA ILE A 72 21.56 -5.20 -14.21
C ILE A 72 22.21 -5.63 -15.54
N PRO A 73 23.54 -5.81 -15.60
CA PRO A 73 24.23 -6.21 -16.82
C PRO A 73 23.71 -7.54 -17.38
N MET A 74 23.55 -7.61 -18.71
CA MET A 74 22.97 -8.78 -19.38
C MET A 74 23.87 -10.02 -19.24
N GLU A 75 25.19 -9.81 -19.09
CA GLU A 75 26.18 -10.87 -18.95
C GLU A 75 25.92 -11.74 -17.70
N LEU A 76 25.39 -11.15 -16.61
CA LEU A 76 25.03 -11.90 -15.40
C LEU A 76 23.88 -12.87 -15.66
N ARG A 77 22.95 -12.50 -16.55
CA ARG A 77 21.86 -13.38 -16.96
C ARG A 77 22.39 -14.54 -17.80
N GLU A 78 23.28 -14.26 -18.74
CA GLU A 78 23.88 -15.29 -19.61
C GLU A 78 24.76 -16.26 -18.81
N ALA A 79 25.61 -15.74 -17.92
CA ALA A 79 26.42 -16.56 -17.01
C ALA A 79 25.54 -17.48 -16.15
N SER A 80 24.46 -16.95 -15.57
CA SER A 80 23.55 -17.77 -14.76
C SER A 80 22.87 -18.88 -15.56
N GLN A 81 22.59 -18.67 -16.85
CA GLN A 81 21.99 -19.69 -17.72
C GLN A 81 23.00 -20.78 -18.07
N LEU A 82 24.27 -20.42 -18.28
CA LEU A 82 25.37 -21.38 -18.49
C LEU A 82 25.59 -22.25 -17.24
N ASP A 83 25.45 -21.67 -16.05
CA ASP A 83 25.51 -22.38 -14.76
C ASP A 83 24.24 -23.22 -14.46
N GLY A 84 23.26 -23.24 -15.37
CA GLY A 84 22.03 -24.02 -15.24
C GLY A 84 21.01 -23.44 -14.27
N ALA A 85 21.13 -22.16 -13.89
CA ALA A 85 20.18 -21.51 -13.00
C ALA A 85 18.81 -21.31 -13.66
N ASN A 86 17.74 -21.68 -12.96
CA ASN A 86 16.38 -21.40 -13.38
C ASN A 86 15.98 -19.93 -13.08
N ARG A 87 14.84 -19.49 -13.63
CA ARG A 87 14.35 -18.10 -13.47
C ARG A 87 14.17 -17.66 -12.01
N TRP A 88 13.75 -18.56 -11.12
CA TRP A 88 13.59 -18.27 -9.70
C TRP A 88 14.94 -18.13 -8.98
N GLN A 89 15.92 -18.96 -9.34
CA GLN A 89 17.28 -18.84 -8.82
C GLN A 89 17.93 -17.53 -9.26
N TYR A 90 17.79 -17.16 -10.55
CA TYR A 90 18.24 -15.87 -11.07
C TYR A 90 17.59 -14.69 -10.32
N ALA A 91 16.27 -14.71 -10.17
CA ALA A 91 15.54 -13.65 -9.47
C ALA A 91 15.98 -13.52 -8.00
N ARG A 92 16.13 -14.65 -7.29
CA ARG A 92 16.44 -14.65 -5.86
C ARG A 92 17.89 -14.35 -5.53
N HIS A 93 18.84 -14.84 -6.33
CA HIS A 93 20.27 -14.77 -6.02
C HIS A 93 21.01 -13.67 -6.79
N ILE A 94 20.46 -13.18 -7.90
CA ILE A 94 21.08 -12.11 -8.70
C ILE A 94 20.23 -10.85 -8.62
N VAL A 95 18.98 -10.90 -9.08
CA VAL A 95 18.15 -9.69 -9.20
C VAL A 95 17.86 -9.07 -7.83
N LEU A 96 17.29 -9.83 -6.89
CA LEU A 96 16.91 -9.31 -5.56
C LEU A 96 18.09 -8.71 -4.78
N PRO A 97 19.28 -9.34 -4.70
CA PRO A 97 20.44 -8.74 -4.06
C PRO A 97 20.93 -7.46 -4.76
N MET A 98 20.95 -7.45 -6.10
CA MET A 98 21.41 -6.27 -6.86
C MET A 98 20.49 -5.06 -6.71
N ILE A 99 19.18 -5.29 -6.58
CA ILE A 99 18.20 -4.22 -6.34
C ILE A 99 17.86 -4.03 -4.85
N ALA A 100 18.65 -4.60 -3.93
CA ALA A 100 18.34 -4.55 -2.50
C ALA A 100 18.24 -3.10 -1.98
N TYR A 101 19.14 -2.22 -2.43
CA TYR A 101 19.11 -0.80 -2.06
C TYR A 101 17.82 -0.09 -2.53
N PRO A 102 17.49 -0.07 -3.84
CA PRO A 102 16.24 0.55 -4.29
C PRO A 102 15.00 -0.12 -3.68
N LEU A 103 15.00 -1.43 -3.46
CA LEU A 103 13.90 -2.10 -2.76
C LEU A 103 13.67 -1.55 -1.35
N ARG A 104 14.74 -1.25 -0.60
CA ARG A 104 14.64 -0.62 0.73
C ARG A 104 14.12 0.79 0.66
N ILE A 105 14.51 1.58 -0.34
CA ILE A 105 13.96 2.92 -0.57
C ILE A 105 12.45 2.84 -0.81
N CYS A 106 12.00 1.93 -1.67
CA CYS A 106 10.57 1.66 -1.86
C CYS A 106 9.86 1.30 -0.55
N ALA A 107 10.46 0.42 0.26
CA ALA A 107 9.88 0.04 1.55
C ALA A 107 9.70 1.23 2.50
N ILE A 108 10.70 2.12 2.58
CA ILE A 108 10.60 3.36 3.37
C ILE A 108 9.44 4.23 2.87
N LEU A 109 9.39 4.50 1.57
CA LEU A 109 8.34 5.33 0.98
C LEU A 109 6.94 4.75 1.23
N CYS A 110 6.79 3.43 1.10
CA CYS A 110 5.52 2.74 1.35
C CYS A 110 5.10 2.83 2.82
N ILE A 111 6.02 2.63 3.75
CA ILE A 111 5.71 2.62 5.19
C ILE A 111 5.39 4.04 5.68
N VAL A 112 6.22 5.02 5.33
CA VAL A 112 5.97 6.43 5.66
C VAL A 112 4.66 6.91 5.03
N GLY A 113 4.41 6.55 3.77
CA GLY A 113 3.15 6.85 3.10
C GLY A 113 1.94 6.22 3.80
N SER A 114 2.05 4.96 4.23
CA SER A 114 0.97 4.22 4.91
C SER A 114 0.67 4.80 6.30
N LEU A 115 1.68 5.24 7.05
CA LEU A 115 1.47 5.87 8.37
C LEU A 115 0.66 7.18 8.28
N LYS A 116 0.83 7.90 7.16
CA LYS A 116 0.19 9.21 6.93
C LYS A 116 -1.09 9.12 6.11
N ILE A 117 -1.50 7.92 5.69
CA ILE A 117 -2.63 7.74 4.78
C ILE A 117 -3.93 8.20 5.45
N PHE A 118 -4.70 9.01 4.72
CA PHE A 118 -5.92 9.65 5.21
C PHE A 118 -7.00 9.60 4.14
N ASP A 119 -6.67 10.13 2.98
CA ASP A 119 -7.57 10.38 1.86
C ASP A 119 -8.34 9.14 1.43
N LEU A 120 -7.66 8.06 1.06
CA LEU A 120 -8.32 6.89 0.48
C LEU A 120 -9.22 6.14 1.49
N PRO A 121 -8.76 5.80 2.72
CA PRO A 121 -9.63 5.17 3.71
C PRO A 121 -10.82 6.05 4.11
N TYR A 122 -10.60 7.36 4.24
CA TYR A 122 -11.66 8.32 4.56
C TYR A 122 -12.69 8.39 3.43
N LEU A 123 -12.24 8.49 2.18
CA LEU A 123 -13.12 8.56 1.02
C LEU A 123 -13.84 7.24 0.75
N LEU A 124 -13.28 6.07 1.07
CA LEU A 124 -13.95 4.80 0.85
C LEU A 124 -15.00 4.50 1.93
N THR A 125 -14.63 4.67 3.20
CA THR A 125 -15.39 4.13 4.35
C THR A 125 -15.53 5.08 5.53
N THR A 126 -14.96 6.29 5.44
CA THR A 126 -14.92 7.30 6.52
C THR A 126 -14.35 6.80 7.86
N GLY A 127 -13.56 5.71 7.83
CA GLY A 127 -12.98 5.06 9.01
C GLY A 127 -13.78 3.87 9.55
N GLY A 128 -14.94 3.58 8.95
CA GLY A 128 -15.85 2.51 9.35
C GLY A 128 -15.68 1.19 8.57
N PRO A 129 -16.55 0.20 8.87
CA PRO A 129 -17.61 0.22 9.89
C PRO A 129 -17.01 0.19 11.31
N GLY A 130 -17.62 0.94 12.24
CA GLY A 130 -17.02 1.20 13.55
C GLY A 130 -15.70 1.97 13.41
N TYR A 131 -14.59 1.30 13.72
CA TYR A 131 -13.22 1.83 13.56
C TYR A 131 -12.32 0.97 12.65
N ALA A 132 -12.91 0.03 11.89
CA ALA A 132 -12.17 -1.01 11.15
C ALA A 132 -11.15 -0.48 10.12
N THR A 133 -11.36 0.72 9.59
CA THR A 133 -10.46 1.36 8.60
C THR A 133 -9.94 2.71 9.10
N THR A 134 -10.09 2.99 10.39
CA THR A 134 -9.65 4.26 10.98
C THR A 134 -8.13 4.33 11.02
N THR A 135 -7.57 5.35 10.39
CA THR A 135 -6.13 5.64 10.41
C THR A 135 -5.82 6.84 11.30
N LEU A 136 -4.55 7.03 11.67
CA LEU A 136 -4.11 8.21 12.43
C LEU A 136 -4.46 9.51 11.70
N GLY A 137 -4.38 9.52 10.37
CA GLY A 137 -4.81 10.65 9.54
C GLY A 137 -6.31 10.95 9.69
N ILE A 138 -7.16 9.91 9.75
CA ILE A 138 -8.61 10.09 10.00
C ILE A 138 -8.85 10.66 11.39
N ILE A 139 -8.11 10.22 12.41
CA ILE A 139 -8.23 10.75 13.77
C ILE A 139 -7.88 12.24 13.82
N ILE A 140 -6.82 12.68 13.14
CA ILE A 140 -6.48 14.11 13.02
C ILE A 140 -7.65 14.90 12.44
N TYR A 141 -8.25 14.39 11.37
CA TYR A 141 -9.37 15.06 10.73
C TYR A 141 -10.60 15.13 11.64
N GLN A 142 -10.97 14.02 12.28
CA GLN A 142 -12.10 13.95 13.19
C GLN A 142 -11.91 14.88 14.40
N GLU A 143 -10.76 14.81 15.06
CA GLU A 143 -10.50 15.66 16.23
C GLU A 143 -10.37 17.13 15.85
N GLY A 144 -9.66 17.45 14.76
CA GLY A 144 -9.36 18.83 14.38
C GLY A 144 -10.54 19.57 13.74
N PHE A 145 -11.24 18.92 12.82
CA PHE A 145 -12.25 19.57 11.98
C PHE A 145 -13.69 19.20 12.31
N ARG A 146 -13.92 18.07 13.01
CA ARG A 146 -15.28 17.64 13.38
C ARG A 146 -15.58 17.92 14.86
N ASN A 147 -14.64 17.61 15.74
CA ASN A 147 -14.76 17.81 17.18
C ASN A 147 -14.23 19.17 17.64
N TRP A 148 -13.57 19.94 16.76
CA TRP A 148 -12.96 21.24 17.05
C TRP A 148 -11.88 21.20 18.17
N GLN A 149 -11.26 20.03 18.37
CA GLN A 149 -10.21 19.77 19.36
C GLN A 149 -8.82 19.83 18.72
N TYR A 150 -8.43 21.03 18.30
CA TYR A 150 -7.16 21.27 17.60
C TYR A 150 -5.92 20.80 18.38
N GLY A 151 -5.93 20.94 19.71
CA GLY A 151 -4.83 20.46 20.57
C GLY A 151 -4.64 18.94 20.51
N LYS A 152 -5.75 18.17 20.48
CA LYS A 152 -5.68 16.72 20.32
C LYS A 152 -5.22 16.33 18.92
N ALA A 153 -5.76 16.98 17.89
CA ALA A 153 -5.35 16.75 16.51
C ALA A 153 -3.85 17.03 16.30
N ALA A 154 -3.34 18.13 16.87
CA ALA A 154 -1.92 18.45 16.84
C ALA A 154 -1.07 17.39 17.55
N ALA A 155 -1.50 16.91 18.73
CA ALA A 155 -0.80 15.85 19.45
C ALA A 155 -0.70 14.56 18.61
N VAL A 156 -1.78 14.14 17.94
CA VAL A 156 -1.76 13.00 17.02
C VAL A 156 -0.82 13.25 15.84
N GLY A 157 -0.79 14.47 15.31
CA GLY A 157 0.17 14.88 14.27
C GLY A 157 1.63 14.72 14.70
N VAL A 158 1.96 15.12 15.93
CA VAL A 158 3.30 14.93 16.51
C VAL A 158 3.63 13.44 16.66
N VAL A 159 2.67 12.60 17.07
CA VAL A 159 2.86 11.15 17.14
C VAL A 159 3.18 10.56 15.76
N ILE A 160 2.43 10.92 14.72
CA ILE A 160 2.72 10.47 13.34
C ILE A 160 4.13 10.90 12.93
N PHE A 161 4.51 12.15 13.23
CA PHE A 161 5.85 12.67 12.93
C PHE A 161 6.94 11.86 13.61
N LEU A 162 6.83 11.63 14.92
CA LEU A 162 7.81 10.85 15.69
C LEU A 162 7.90 9.41 15.19
N LEU A 163 6.76 8.74 14.95
CA LEU A 163 6.74 7.38 14.40
C LEU A 163 7.43 7.31 13.02
N SER A 164 7.12 8.26 12.14
CA SER A 164 7.73 8.34 10.81
C SER A 164 9.23 8.61 10.89
N LEU A 165 9.64 9.50 11.80
CA LEU A 165 11.05 9.85 12.01
C LEU A 165 11.84 8.68 12.58
N THR A 166 11.35 8.02 13.63
CA THR A 166 11.98 6.84 14.23
C THR A 166 12.14 5.75 13.18
N PHE A 167 11.07 5.44 12.43
CA PHE A 167 11.13 4.43 11.39
C PHE A 167 12.17 4.76 10.30
N THR A 168 12.18 6.01 9.84
CA THR A 168 13.12 6.50 8.83
C THR A 168 14.56 6.38 9.34
N ILE A 169 14.86 6.86 10.55
CA ILE A 169 16.21 6.78 11.14
C ILE A 169 16.66 5.32 11.29
N THR A 170 15.81 4.43 11.80
CA THR A 170 16.15 3.01 11.96
C THR A 170 16.48 2.35 10.63
N GLN A 171 15.70 2.63 9.57
CA GLN A 171 15.96 2.11 8.24
C GLN A 171 17.25 2.68 7.62
N PHE A 172 17.49 3.98 7.71
CA PHE A 172 18.72 4.60 7.20
C PHE A 172 19.96 4.12 7.96
N ALA A 173 19.87 3.94 9.28
CA ALA A 173 20.95 3.41 10.09
C ALA A 173 21.28 1.95 9.74
N TRP A 174 20.27 1.14 9.43
CA TRP A 174 20.45 -0.23 8.91
C TRP A 174 21.14 -0.21 7.55
N GLN A 175 20.70 0.65 6.62
CA GLN A 175 21.29 0.74 5.28
C GLN A 175 22.78 1.10 5.29
N ARG A 176 23.19 2.02 6.17
CA ARG A 176 24.61 2.41 6.29
C ARG A 176 25.50 1.23 6.68
N LYS A 177 25.05 0.36 7.59
CA LYS A 177 25.82 -0.81 8.01
C LYS A 177 26.10 -1.82 6.90
N GLU A 178 25.30 -1.85 5.85
CA GLU A 178 25.50 -2.76 4.71
C GLU A 178 26.29 -2.13 3.56
N GLY A 179 26.53 -0.81 3.59
CA GLY A 179 27.42 -0.13 2.62
C GLY A 179 28.90 -0.11 3.05
N ASP A 180 29.20 -0.46 4.30
CA ASP A 180 30.54 -0.51 4.90
C ASP A 180 31.14 -1.94 4.91
N ILE A 181 30.60 -2.87 4.10
CA ILE A 181 31.05 -4.27 3.95
C ILE A 181 31.35 -4.53 2.48
#